data_AF-A0A9I9DPA4-F1
#
_entry.id   AF-A0A9I9DPA4-F1
#
_cell.length_a   1.000
_cell.length_b   1.000
_cell.length_c   1.000
_cell.angle_alpha   90.00
_cell.angle_beta   90.00
_cell.angle_gamma   90.00
#
_symmetry.space_group_name_H-M   'P 1'
#
loop_
_entity.id
_entity.type
_entity.pdbx_description
1 polymer ?
#
loop_
_entity_poly.entity_id
_entity_poly.type
_entity_poly.pdbx_seq_one_letter_code
_entity_poly.pdbx_strand_id
1 'polypeptide(L)'
;MVTDIPGTTDATFGKEIVKYEEPCPNIGIHRYVFLLYKQKRRQTVKPPPQPSRDGFNSRKFALDNHLSLPVAAVYFIAQRPTAARRR
;
A
#
# COMPACT_ATOMS: atom_id res chain seq x y z
N MET A 1 -2.09 2.69 4.13
CA MET A 1 -1.57 3.76 3.24
C MET A 1 -1.16 4.92 4.11
N VAL A 2 0.09 5.36 3.94
CA VAL A 2 0.70 6.43 4.71
C VAL A 2 1.12 7.53 3.74
N THR A 3 0.86 8.78 4.09
CA THR A 3 1.23 9.98 3.31
C THR A 3 2.15 10.88 4.10
N ASP A 4 2.71 11.91 3.45
CA ASP A 4 3.46 12.99 4.08
C ASP A 4 4.69 12.54 4.89
N ILE A 5 5.26 11.38 4.55
CA ILE A 5 6.50 10.87 5.14
C ILE A 5 7.65 11.84 4.81
N PRO A 6 8.32 12.43 5.81
CA PRO A 6 9.49 13.26 5.58
C PRO A 6 10.62 12.46 4.92
N GLY A 7 11.36 13.09 4.00
CA GLY A 7 12.53 12.46 3.39
C GLY A 7 13.51 11.96 4.44
N THR A 8 14.19 10.85 4.16
CA THR A 8 15.15 10.16 5.04
C THR A 8 14.60 9.63 6.37
N THR A 9 13.28 9.62 6.57
CA THR A 9 12.62 9.00 7.73
C THR A 9 11.87 7.72 7.31
N ASP A 10 11.11 7.14 8.22
CA ASP A 10 10.26 5.97 7.97
C ASP A 10 8.76 6.30 8.05
N ALA A 11 7.92 5.30 7.77
CA ALA A 11 6.47 5.47 7.69
C ALA A 11 5.80 5.92 9.00
N THR A 12 6.46 5.77 10.17
CA THR A 12 5.91 6.21 11.46
C THR A 12 5.82 7.73 11.58
N PHE A 13 6.63 8.47 10.81
CA PHE A 13 6.59 9.94 10.75
C PHE A 13 5.56 10.48 9.75
N GLY A 14 4.94 9.61 8.97
CA GLY A 14 3.88 9.98 8.04
C GLY A 14 2.50 10.01 8.68
N LYS A 15 1.52 10.43 7.90
CA LYS A 15 0.10 10.39 8.26
C LYS A 15 -0.54 9.13 7.71
N GLU A 16 -1.00 8.23 8.58
CA GLU A 16 -1.80 7.09 8.16
C GLU A 16 -3.21 7.55 7.78
N ILE A 17 -3.60 7.28 6.53
CA ILE A 17 -4.95 7.61 6.01
C ILE A 17 -5.79 6.36 5.73
N VAL A 18 -5.15 5.20 5.65
CA VAL A 18 -5.79 3.89 5.55
C VAL A 18 -4.98 2.94 6.41
N LYS A 19 -5.62 2.28 7.38
CA LYS A 19 -4.91 1.37 8.29
C LYS A 19 -4.19 0.25 7.54
N TYR A 20 -3.06 -0.25 8.04
CA TYR A 20 -2.52 -1.52 7.54
C TYR A 20 -3.46 -2.70 7.84
N GLU A 21 -3.60 -3.63 6.89
CA GLU A 21 -4.34 -4.89 7.06
C GLU A 21 -3.42 -6.06 6.71
N GLU A 22 -3.49 -7.10 7.50
CA GLU A 22 -2.63 -8.28 7.36
C GLU A 22 -2.94 -9.06 6.07
N PRO A 23 -1.92 -9.60 5.37
CA PRO A 23 -2.11 -10.47 4.22
C PRO A 23 -2.94 -11.72 4.53
N CYS A 24 -4.20 -11.74 4.08
CA CYS A 24 -5.12 -12.87 4.22
C CYS A 24 -5.58 -13.41 2.85
N PRO A 25 -4.69 -14.01 2.03
CA PRO A 25 -5.08 -14.54 0.73
C PRO A 25 -5.96 -15.80 0.88
N ASN A 26 -7.10 -15.82 0.18
CA ASN A 26 -8.07 -16.94 0.26
C ASN A 26 -7.68 -18.14 -0.61
N ILE A 27 -7.27 -17.90 -1.86
CA ILE A 27 -7.00 -18.92 -2.87
C ILE A 27 -5.71 -18.58 -3.62
N GLY A 28 -4.76 -19.52 -3.67
CA GLY A 28 -3.52 -19.39 -4.43
C GLY A 28 -2.45 -18.50 -3.77
N ILE A 29 -1.46 -18.12 -4.59
CA ILE A 29 -0.32 -17.30 -4.18
C ILE A 29 -0.57 -15.87 -4.66
N HIS A 30 -0.59 -14.93 -3.72
CA HIS A 30 -0.88 -13.51 -3.95
C HIS A 30 0.39 -12.68 -3.83
N ARG A 31 0.51 -11.62 -4.64
CA ARG A 31 1.58 -10.63 -4.53
C ARG A 31 1.09 -9.44 -3.71
N TYR A 32 1.81 -9.12 -2.66
CA TYR A 32 1.58 -7.93 -1.84
C TYR A 32 2.67 -6.91 -2.16
N VAL A 33 2.27 -5.77 -2.71
CA VAL A 33 3.19 -4.78 -3.28
C VAL A 33 3.20 -3.53 -2.43
N PHE A 34 4.39 -3.11 -1.99
CA PHE A 34 4.64 -1.80 -1.43
C PHE A 34 5.13 -0.87 -2.53
N LEU A 35 4.45 0.26 -2.71
CA LEU A 35 4.78 1.30 -3.69
C LEU A 35 5.11 2.59 -2.95
N LEU A 36 6.23 3.21 -3.29
CA LEU A 36 6.64 4.51 -2.76
C LEU A 36 6.54 5.58 -3.85
N TYR A 37 5.88 6.69 -3.54
CA TYR A 37 5.71 7.83 -4.44
C TYR A 37 6.30 9.09 -3.82
N LYS A 38 6.90 9.95 -4.66
CA LYS A 38 7.35 11.28 -4.22
C LYS A 38 6.21 12.28 -4.35
N GLN A 39 5.74 12.82 -3.23
CA GLN A 39 4.77 13.91 -3.21
C GLN A 39 5.41 15.23 -3.65
N LYS A 40 4.65 16.06 -4.38
CA LYS A 40 5.09 17.40 -4.78
C LYS A 40 5.09 18.37 -3.59
N ARG A 41 4.12 18.24 -2.69
CA ARG A 41 3.96 19.05 -1.46
C ARG A 41 3.30 18.21 -0.36
N ARG A 42 3.33 18.70 0.88
CA ARG A 42 2.62 18.09 2.01
C ARG A 42 1.11 18.28 1.86
N GLN A 43 0.34 17.34 2.41
CA GLN A 43 -1.13 17.39 2.50
C GLN A 43 -1.85 17.45 1.13
N THR A 44 -1.19 17.00 0.06
CA THR A 44 -1.78 17.00 -1.30
C THR A 44 -2.52 15.72 -1.65
N VAL A 45 -2.29 14.64 -0.89
CA VAL A 45 -2.88 13.33 -1.17
C VAL A 45 -4.19 13.20 -0.42
N LYS A 46 -5.26 12.91 -1.16
CA LYS A 46 -6.60 12.64 -0.61
C LYS A 46 -6.76 11.14 -0.35
N PRO A 47 -7.49 10.76 0.71
CA PRO A 47 -7.82 9.36 0.94
C PRO A 47 -8.67 8.79 -0.21
N PRO A 48 -8.63 7.47 -0.44
CA PRO A 48 -9.53 6.82 -1.37
C PRO A 48 -11.00 7.14 -1.03
N PRO A 49 -11.86 7.38 -2.03
CA PRO A 49 -13.24 7.81 -1.80
C PRO A 49 -14.15 6.71 -1.25
N GLN A 50 -13.75 5.44 -1.37
CA GLN A 50 -14.54 4.30 -0.92
C GLN A 50 -13.89 3.65 0.31
N PRO A 51 -14.69 3.20 1.29
CA PRO A 51 -14.17 2.46 2.44
C PRO A 51 -13.74 1.03 2.07
N SER A 52 -14.24 0.48 0.96
CA SER A 52 -13.81 -0.82 0.46
C SER A 52 -12.40 -0.73 -0.16
N ARG A 53 -11.59 -1.76 0.09
CA ARG A 53 -10.27 -1.92 -0.53
C ARG A 53 -10.32 -2.63 -1.88
N ASP A 54 -11.46 -3.26 -2.19
CA ASP A 54 -11.64 -3.98 -3.45
C ASP A 54 -11.66 -3.03 -4.63
N GLY A 55 -11.06 -3.45 -5.74
CA GLY A 55 -10.96 -2.63 -6.95
C GLY A 55 -10.03 -1.42 -6.83
N PHE A 56 -9.24 -1.30 -5.75
CA PHE A 56 -8.21 -0.27 -5.65
C PHE A 56 -7.20 -0.39 -6.80
N ASN A 57 -6.96 0.72 -7.50
CA ASN A 57 -6.01 0.80 -8.60
C ASN A 57 -4.94 1.85 -8.29
N SER A 58 -3.70 1.40 -8.09
CA SER A 58 -2.57 2.28 -7.72
C SER A 58 -2.23 3.31 -8.80
N ARG A 59 -2.37 2.97 -10.08
CA ARG A 59 -2.10 3.89 -11.20
C ARG A 59 -3.14 5.01 -11.25
N LYS A 60 -4.43 4.66 -11.11
CA LYS A 60 -5.51 5.65 -11.03
C LYS A 60 -5.35 6.55 -9.80
N PHE A 61 -5.04 5.96 -8.64
CA PHE A 61 -4.78 6.72 -7.41
C PHE A 61 -3.62 7.72 -7.58
N ALA A 62 -2.53 7.31 -8.24
CA ALA A 62 -1.41 8.19 -8.52
C ALA A 62 -1.80 9.36 -9.44
N LEU A 63 -2.58 9.08 -10.49
CA LEU A 63 -3.09 10.10 -11.41
C LEU A 63 -3.97 11.13 -10.68
N ASP A 64 -4.94 10.65 -9.91
CA ASP A 64 -5.92 11.49 -9.18
C ASP A 64 -5.24 12.37 -8.11
N ASN A 65 -4.09 11.95 -7.58
CA ASN A 65 -3.31 12.69 -6.58
C ASN A 65 -2.09 13.40 -7.15
N HIS A 66 -1.97 13.48 -8.48
CA HIS A 66 -0.84 14.10 -9.18
C HIS A 66 0.55 13.57 -8.75
N LEU A 67 0.59 12.29 -8.37
CA LEU A 67 1.82 11.56 -8.09
C LEU A 67 2.42 11.11 -9.44
N SER A 68 3.74 11.21 -9.57
CA SER A 68 4.46 10.69 -10.73
C SER A 68 4.57 9.16 -10.68
N LEU A 69 5.47 8.59 -11.48
CA LEU A 69 5.84 7.17 -11.36
C LEU A 69 6.38 6.86 -9.95
N PRO A 70 6.18 5.61 -9.47
CA PRO A 70 6.74 5.18 -8.20
C PRO A 70 8.27 5.29 -8.21
N VAL A 71 8.84 5.82 -7.13
CA VAL A 71 10.29 5.97 -6.96
C VAL A 71 10.93 4.69 -6.43
N ALA A 72 10.16 3.82 -5.77
CA ALA A 72 10.57 2.50 -5.35
C ALA A 72 9.36 1.56 -5.30
N ALA A 73 9.62 0.28 -5.48
CA ALA A 73 8.63 -0.78 -5.33
C ALA A 73 9.31 -2.03 -4.78
N VAL A 74 8.67 -2.68 -3.81
CA VAL A 74 9.07 -4.02 -3.34
C VAL A 74 7.80 -4.85 -3.19
N TYR A 75 7.91 -6.16 -3.37
CA TYR A 75 6.77 -7.05 -3.17
C TYR A 75 7.22 -8.34 -2.49
N PHE A 76 6.26 -9.00 -1.86
CA PHE A 76 6.40 -10.36 -1.38
C PHE A 76 5.22 -11.20 -1.85
N ILE A 77 5.40 -12.51 -1.81
CA ILE A 77 4.34 -13.47 -2.08
C ILE A 77 3.79 -14.01 -0.76
N ALA A 78 2.49 -14.18 -0.67
CA ALA A 78 1.86 -14.85 0.46
C ALA A 78 0.75 -15.79 -0.03
N GLN A 79 0.51 -16.83 0.75
CA GLN A 79 -0.54 -17.81 0.52
C GLN A 79 -1.21 -18.15 1.85
N ARG A 80 -2.41 -18.72 1.79
CA ARG A 80 -3.13 -19.13 2.99
C ARG A 80 -2.24 -20.06 3.84
N PRO A 81 -2.12 -19.84 5.16
CA PRO A 81 -1.39 -20.74 6.02
C PRO A 81 -1.92 -22.16 5.86
N THR A 82 -1.04 -23.10 5.51
CA THR A 82 -1.39 -24.51 5.47
C THR A 82 -1.45 -25.02 6.90
N ALA A 83 -2.47 -25.81 7.26
CA ALA A 83 -2.53 -26.43 8.57
C ALA A 83 -1.23 -27.19 8.85
N ALA A 84 -0.69 -27.08 10.07
CA ALA A 84 0.51 -27.80 10.46
C ALA A 84 0.26 -29.30 10.29
N ARG A 85 0.95 -29.91 9.32
CA ARG A 85 0.96 -31.36 9.17
C ARG A 85 1.77 -31.90 10.36
N ARG A 86 1.08 -32.47 11.36
CA ARG A 86 1.74 -33.27 12.41
C ARG A 86 2.59 -34.32 11.69
N ARG A 87 3.91 -34.27 11.89
CA ARG A 87 4.85 -35.30 11.45
C ARG A 87 4.87 -36.43 12.46
#